data_AF-A0A2V9QNB5-F1
#
_entry.id   AF-A0A2V9QNB5-F1
#
_cell.length_a   1.000
_cell.length_b   1.000
_cell.length_c   1.000
_cell.angle_alpha   90.00
_cell.angle_beta   90.00
_cell.angle_gamma   90.00
#
_symmetry.space_group_name_H-M   'P 1'
#
loop_
_entity.id
_entity.type
_entity.pdbx_description
1 polymer ?
#
loop_
_entity_poly.entity_id
_entity_poly.type
_entity_poly.pdbx_seq_one_letter_code
_entity_poly.pdbx_strand_id
1 'polypeptide(L)'
;MTATGGEIAGLAHSLAGSTIRLQVLERGIRAMQFPLRPFFFRRIFLLICALIIAAPLTPVATAATDSKPIPKAQDRSPSDQATVMIHGPLRSFLRMAGISQQASIEEVLPLFARNVYVQGYVGWKDRAAPTEFLILLGRYVNQTKELAELAGSSGNIHLARCEDAAPLLRILGYRMRQQCADKDVTLITADPERAFLTMDSGFPLHTLEESLRHGREFDYRFPETQLPVLFSEKAWKDAIHINKRQPKLDLVELFLRHPAAARLYWALSRTDAETRDVLQQKVGLERLMPYSAELDYYGTQIMIRSGAAQLPGGSSAEGGWSDLVGASPRDPGDFVLKLLAKDKGWLAAYFDCLERVSPEQQQHLVDPSRLKPDYVAFRGQHANGEAARPAFRLAPGLLLLVTRLQWEPNGQPFIPGGVELWKGILKEKSDHYRCFFCSQNSTTNGRLTAA
;
A
#
# COMPACT_ATOMS: atom_id res chain seq x y z
N MET A 1 -47.48 -64.13 -25.37
CA MET A 1 -47.95 -65.45 -24.91
C MET A 1 -46.84 -66.06 -24.06
N THR A 2 -47.22 -66.55 -22.88
CA THR A 2 -46.71 -67.75 -22.16
C THR A 2 -45.19 -67.89 -21.98
N ALA A 3 -44.65 -67.71 -20.76
CA ALA A 3 -44.69 -68.66 -19.60
C ALA A 3 -43.57 -69.73 -19.71
N THR A 4 -42.94 -70.25 -18.65
CA THR A 4 -43.09 -70.13 -17.17
C THR A 4 -41.74 -70.49 -16.52
N GLY A 5 -41.41 -70.04 -15.30
CA GLY A 5 -41.71 -70.72 -14.02
C GLY A 5 -40.44 -71.45 -13.54
N GLY A 6 -39.93 -71.26 -12.32
CA GLY A 6 -40.45 -71.75 -11.03
C GLY A 6 -39.48 -72.83 -10.51
N GLU A 7 -39.29 -73.14 -9.22
CA GLU A 7 -39.89 -72.73 -7.94
C GLU A 7 -38.83 -72.94 -6.81
N ILE A 8 -38.65 -72.02 -5.85
CA ILE A 8 -39.27 -71.90 -4.49
C ILE A 8 -38.79 -72.95 -3.44
N ALA A 9 -38.14 -72.44 -2.37
CA ALA A 9 -38.47 -72.65 -0.95
C ALA A 9 -37.50 -71.80 -0.07
N GLY A 10 -37.90 -71.10 1.00
CA GLY A 10 -39.23 -70.74 1.50
C GLY A 10 -39.21 -70.33 2.99
N LEU A 11 -39.93 -69.24 3.35
CA LEU A 11 -40.39 -68.86 4.72
C LEU A 11 -39.28 -68.50 5.75
N ALA A 12 -39.42 -67.54 6.69
CA ALA A 12 -40.41 -66.50 6.99
C ALA A 12 -39.68 -65.38 7.80
N HIS A 13 -40.23 -64.22 8.21
CA HIS A 13 -41.62 -63.76 8.20
C HIS A 13 -41.73 -62.26 7.80
N SER A 14 -42.33 -61.37 8.60
CA SER A 14 -42.50 -59.92 8.29
C SER A 14 -42.82 -59.10 9.55
N LEU A 15 -42.45 -57.79 9.59
CA LEU A 15 -43.42 -56.68 9.70
C LEU A 15 -42.79 -55.26 9.76
N ALA A 16 -43.52 -54.32 9.15
CA ALA A 16 -43.61 -52.87 9.40
C ALA A 16 -42.45 -51.90 9.01
N GLY A 17 -42.79 -50.98 8.09
CA GLY A 17 -42.90 -49.56 8.49
C GLY A 17 -41.80 -48.59 8.04
N SER A 18 -41.92 -48.04 6.84
CA SER A 18 -41.06 -46.96 6.33
C SER A 18 -41.23 -45.64 7.08
N THR A 19 -40.14 -45.01 7.54
CA THR A 19 -40.05 -43.54 7.64
C THR A 19 -38.58 -43.10 7.58
N ILE A 20 -38.17 -42.44 6.49
CA ILE A 20 -36.85 -41.83 6.37
C ILE A 20 -36.86 -40.50 7.11
N ARG A 21 -36.08 -40.37 8.20
CA ARG A 21 -35.81 -39.08 8.86
C ARG A 21 -34.40 -38.61 8.54
N LEU A 22 -34.30 -37.37 8.07
CA LEU A 22 -33.06 -36.61 8.03
C LEU A 22 -32.45 -36.50 9.44
N GLN A 23 -31.21 -36.95 9.61
CA GLN A 23 -30.40 -36.60 10.78
C GLN A 23 -29.43 -35.47 10.41
N VAL A 24 -29.80 -34.26 10.82
CA VAL A 24 -28.89 -33.11 10.89
C VAL A 24 -27.92 -33.38 12.04
N LEU A 25 -26.61 -33.43 11.74
CA LEU A 25 -25.59 -33.59 12.78
C LEU A 25 -25.18 -32.23 13.33
N GLU A 26 -25.97 -31.70 14.27
CA GLU A 26 -25.56 -30.52 15.04
C GLU A 26 -24.30 -30.82 15.86
N ARG A 27 -23.18 -30.14 15.55
CA ARG A 27 -22.02 -30.08 16.45
C ARG A 27 -22.08 -28.79 17.26
N GLY A 28 -22.41 -28.95 18.54
CA GLY A 28 -22.74 -27.86 19.44
C GLY A 28 -21.64 -26.81 19.64
N ILE A 29 -22.10 -25.57 19.78
CA ILE A 29 -21.31 -24.39 20.17
C ILE A 29 -20.73 -24.63 21.57
N ARG A 30 -19.39 -24.69 21.69
CA ARG A 30 -18.73 -24.65 23.01
C ARG A 30 -18.79 -23.22 23.56
N ALA A 31 -19.70 -22.99 24.50
CA ALA A 31 -19.73 -21.77 25.29
C ALA A 31 -18.43 -21.64 26.11
N MET A 32 -17.61 -20.65 25.79
CA MET A 32 -16.50 -20.25 26.67
C MET A 32 -17.03 -19.36 27.79
N GLN A 33 -16.81 -19.80 29.03
CA GLN A 33 -17.23 -19.09 30.24
C GLN A 33 -16.38 -17.83 30.43
N PHE A 34 -17.03 -16.66 30.43
CA PHE A 34 -16.39 -15.40 30.78
C PHE A 34 -16.29 -15.25 32.31
N PRO A 35 -15.13 -14.87 32.88
CA PRO A 35 -15.04 -14.54 34.29
C PRO A 35 -15.80 -13.24 34.59
N LEU A 36 -16.73 -13.31 35.53
CA LEU A 36 -17.55 -12.20 36.01
C LEU A 36 -16.66 -11.06 36.56
N ARG A 37 -16.75 -9.87 35.96
CA ARG A 37 -16.19 -8.63 36.54
C ARG A 37 -17.21 -7.96 37.48
N PRO A 38 -16.78 -7.36 38.60
CA PRO A 38 -17.69 -6.79 39.59
C PRO A 38 -18.38 -5.49 39.12
N PHE A 39 -19.67 -5.39 39.44
CA PHE A 39 -20.52 -4.21 39.19
C PHE A 39 -20.19 -3.04 40.13
N PHE A 40 -19.17 -2.21 39.82
CA PHE A 40 -18.98 -0.95 40.57
C PHE A 40 -18.58 0.30 39.76
N PHE A 41 -18.09 0.18 38.52
CA PHE A 41 -17.58 1.37 37.79
C PHE A 41 -18.59 2.15 36.93
N ARG A 42 -19.87 1.75 36.88
CA ARG A 42 -20.88 2.40 36.02
C ARG A 42 -21.54 3.66 36.60
N ARG A 43 -21.16 4.09 37.83
CA ARG A 43 -21.72 5.29 38.49
C ARG A 43 -20.79 6.52 38.53
N ILE A 44 -19.51 6.37 38.20
CA ILE A 44 -18.55 7.51 38.18
C ILE A 44 -18.59 8.28 36.85
N PHE A 45 -18.91 7.61 35.74
CA PHE A 45 -18.91 8.21 34.41
C PHE A 45 -20.01 9.28 34.16
N LEU A 46 -21.09 9.27 34.95
CA LEU A 46 -22.20 10.24 34.81
C LEU A 46 -22.03 11.53 35.64
N LEU A 47 -21.03 11.61 36.52
CA LEU A 47 -20.78 12.80 37.34
C LEU A 47 -19.74 13.77 36.74
N ILE A 48 -18.93 13.33 35.78
CA ILE A 48 -17.89 14.17 35.15
C ILE A 48 -18.48 15.02 34.00
N CYS A 49 -19.51 14.54 33.30
CA CYS A 49 -20.20 15.32 32.25
C CYS A 49 -21.02 16.52 32.78
N ALA A 50 -21.24 16.64 34.09
CA ALA A 50 -22.00 17.73 34.69
C ALA A 50 -21.16 18.96 35.10
N LEU A 51 -19.82 18.88 35.03
CA LEU A 51 -18.90 19.91 35.54
C LEU A 51 -18.17 20.73 34.46
N ILE A 52 -18.61 20.66 33.19
CA ILE A 52 -17.98 21.38 32.06
C ILE A 52 -18.80 22.64 31.64
N ILE A 53 -19.89 22.97 32.35
CA ILE A 53 -20.80 24.07 31.97
C ILE A 53 -20.53 25.40 32.72
N ALA A 54 -19.55 25.44 33.64
CA ALA A 54 -19.31 26.63 34.49
C ALA A 54 -17.84 27.08 34.55
N ALA A 55 -17.34 27.69 33.47
CA ALA A 55 -16.16 28.56 33.49
C ALA A 55 -16.28 29.66 32.41
N PRO A 56 -16.14 30.96 32.75
CA PRO A 56 -16.22 32.03 31.77
C PRO A 56 -14.92 32.12 30.94
N LEU A 57 -15.07 32.14 29.61
CA LEU A 57 -13.96 32.39 28.68
C LEU A 57 -13.66 33.90 28.61
N THR A 58 -12.46 34.31 29.02
CA THR A 58 -11.91 35.62 28.67
C THR A 58 -11.24 35.54 27.29
N PRO A 59 -11.47 36.49 26.37
CA PRO A 59 -10.86 36.47 25.05
C PRO A 59 -9.39 36.92 25.13
N VAL A 60 -8.45 36.00 24.90
CA VAL A 60 -7.06 36.36 24.62
C VAL A 60 -6.96 36.82 23.17
N ALA A 61 -6.52 38.06 22.96
CA ALA A 61 -6.31 38.61 21.63
C ALA A 61 -5.11 37.92 20.94
N THR A 62 -5.37 37.19 19.85
CA THR A 62 -4.30 36.66 19.00
C THR A 62 -3.72 37.79 18.14
N ALA A 63 -2.50 38.21 18.45
CA ALA A 63 -1.72 39.09 17.58
C ALA A 63 -1.51 38.41 16.22
N ALA A 64 -1.75 39.15 15.14
CA ALA A 64 -1.56 38.65 13.79
C ALA A 64 -0.05 38.47 13.50
N THR A 65 0.36 37.24 13.20
CA THR A 65 1.71 36.95 12.70
C THR A 65 1.69 36.98 11.17
N ASP A 66 2.48 37.87 10.61
CA ASP A 66 2.48 38.21 9.18
C ASP A 66 2.87 37.02 8.30
N SER A 67 1.91 36.51 7.53
CA SER A 67 2.06 35.27 6.77
C SER A 67 2.67 35.54 5.40
N LYS A 68 4.00 35.56 5.36
CA LYS A 68 4.81 35.73 4.14
C LYS A 68 4.38 34.69 3.09
N PRO A 69 3.94 35.09 1.88
CA PRO A 69 3.34 34.15 0.93
C PRO A 69 4.38 33.15 0.40
N ILE A 70 3.99 31.88 0.38
CA ILE A 70 4.73 30.80 -0.27
C ILE A 70 4.85 31.15 -1.76
N PRO A 71 6.07 31.11 -2.36
CA PRO A 71 6.21 31.32 -3.80
C PRO A 71 5.41 30.24 -4.54
N LYS A 72 4.44 30.66 -5.38
CA LYS A 72 3.81 29.75 -6.33
C LYS A 72 4.90 29.12 -7.19
N ALA A 73 4.83 27.81 -7.37
CA ALA A 73 5.69 27.12 -8.34
C ALA A 73 5.57 27.83 -9.69
N GLN A 74 6.71 28.24 -10.26
CA GLN A 74 6.70 28.92 -11.54
C GLN A 74 6.19 27.98 -12.63
N ASP A 75 5.26 28.47 -13.45
CA ASP A 75 4.73 27.75 -14.61
C ASP A 75 5.87 27.28 -15.52
N ARG A 76 6.12 25.96 -15.53
CA ARG A 76 6.72 25.31 -16.70
C ARG A 76 5.60 25.17 -17.72
N SER A 77 5.77 25.77 -18.89
CA SER A 77 4.82 25.63 -20.01
C SER A 77 4.55 24.15 -20.32
N PRO A 78 3.33 23.76 -20.72
CA PRO A 78 2.89 22.35 -20.81
C PRO A 78 3.42 21.62 -22.06
N SER A 79 4.67 21.84 -22.43
CA SER A 79 5.35 21.19 -23.57
C SER A 79 6.11 19.95 -23.08
N ASP A 80 5.88 18.81 -23.74
CA ASP A 80 6.57 17.52 -23.52
C ASP A 80 6.48 16.89 -22.11
N GLN A 81 5.32 16.97 -21.45
CA GLN A 81 4.99 15.94 -20.46
C GLN A 81 4.67 14.63 -21.18
N ALA A 82 5.50 13.60 -20.97
CA ALA A 82 5.23 12.26 -21.51
C ALA A 82 3.89 11.74 -20.97
N THR A 83 3.10 11.08 -21.82
CA THR A 83 1.80 10.52 -21.46
C THR A 83 1.75 9.02 -21.73
N VAL A 84 0.79 8.34 -21.11
CA VAL A 84 0.35 6.97 -21.45
C VAL A 84 -1.15 6.99 -21.72
N MET A 85 -1.58 6.16 -22.66
CA MET A 85 -3.00 5.96 -22.96
C MET A 85 -3.63 4.96 -22.00
N ILE A 86 -4.82 5.26 -21.49
CA ILE A 86 -5.76 4.25 -20.98
C ILE A 86 -6.93 4.13 -21.95
N HIS A 87 -7.35 2.90 -22.23
CA HIS A 87 -8.46 2.62 -23.13
C HIS A 87 -9.80 2.64 -22.39
N GLY A 88 -10.77 3.37 -22.95
CA GLY A 88 -12.12 3.49 -22.43
C GLY A 88 -12.33 4.61 -21.41
N PRO A 89 -13.59 4.83 -20.97
CA PRO A 89 -13.94 5.96 -20.12
C PRO A 89 -13.17 5.98 -18.80
N LEU A 90 -12.54 7.12 -18.49
CA LEU A 90 -11.80 7.34 -17.24
C LEU A 90 -12.59 6.93 -15.99
N ARG A 91 -13.90 7.23 -15.93
CA ARG A 91 -14.80 6.86 -14.83
C ARG A 91 -14.75 5.35 -14.52
N SER A 92 -14.79 4.53 -15.55
CA SER A 92 -14.74 3.06 -15.46
C SER A 92 -13.37 2.58 -15.00
N PHE A 93 -12.29 3.15 -15.54
CA PHE A 93 -10.92 2.85 -15.11
C PHE A 93 -10.70 3.18 -13.63
N LEU A 94 -11.09 4.38 -13.20
CA LEU A 94 -11.00 4.81 -11.79
C LEU A 94 -11.78 3.87 -10.87
N ARG A 95 -12.99 3.43 -11.27
CA ARG A 95 -13.81 2.50 -10.49
C ARG A 95 -13.11 1.14 -10.34
N MET A 96 -12.65 0.54 -11.45
CA MET A 96 -11.99 -0.77 -11.41
C MET A 96 -10.63 -0.75 -10.69
N ALA A 97 -9.89 0.36 -10.78
CA ALA A 97 -8.62 0.55 -10.09
C ALA A 97 -8.75 0.93 -8.60
N GLY A 98 -9.96 1.10 -8.07
CA GLY A 98 -10.20 1.53 -6.68
C GLY A 98 -9.75 2.97 -6.39
N ILE A 99 -9.83 3.86 -7.39
CA ILE A 99 -9.42 5.27 -7.32
C ILE A 99 -10.67 6.16 -7.17
N SER A 100 -10.51 7.26 -6.41
CA SER A 100 -11.58 8.26 -6.26
C SER A 100 -12.01 8.83 -7.61
N GLN A 101 -13.32 8.97 -7.80
CA GLN A 101 -13.92 9.63 -8.97
C GLN A 101 -13.68 11.15 -9.00
N GLN A 102 -13.06 11.69 -7.95
CA GLN A 102 -12.65 13.10 -7.82
C GLN A 102 -11.13 13.30 -8.00
N ALA A 103 -10.36 12.23 -8.26
CA ALA A 103 -8.92 12.35 -8.49
C ALA A 103 -8.63 13.19 -9.74
N SER A 104 -7.62 14.05 -9.68
CA SER A 104 -7.17 14.81 -10.86
C SER A 104 -6.42 13.89 -11.84
N ILE A 105 -6.26 14.31 -13.10
CA ILE A 105 -5.63 13.48 -14.14
C ILE A 105 -4.17 13.12 -13.80
N GLU A 106 -3.50 14.03 -13.08
CA GLU A 106 -2.13 13.89 -12.56
C GLU A 106 -2.03 12.85 -11.43
N GLU A 107 -3.10 12.66 -10.65
CA GLU A 107 -3.14 11.73 -9.52
C GLU A 107 -3.44 10.29 -9.94
N VAL A 108 -4.08 10.08 -11.11
CA VAL A 108 -4.57 8.76 -11.54
C VAL A 108 -3.47 7.71 -11.60
N LEU A 109 -2.37 7.98 -12.31
CA LEU A 109 -1.30 7.00 -12.50
C LEU A 109 -0.51 6.73 -11.21
N PRO A 110 -0.18 7.73 -10.37
CA PRO A 110 0.31 7.51 -9.01
C PRO A 110 -0.61 6.65 -8.13
N LEU A 111 -1.92 6.95 -8.09
CA LEU A 111 -2.88 6.22 -7.27
C LEU A 111 -3.12 4.80 -7.79
N PHE A 112 -3.09 4.59 -9.11
CA PHE A 112 -3.10 3.28 -9.75
C PHE A 112 -1.90 2.45 -9.30
N ALA A 113 -0.68 2.98 -9.47
CA ALA A 113 0.55 2.30 -9.09
C ALA A 113 0.57 1.96 -7.58
N ARG A 114 0.06 2.89 -6.74
CA ARG A 114 -0.16 2.66 -5.30
C ARG A 114 -1.10 1.49 -5.04
N ASN A 115 -2.29 1.49 -5.61
CA ASN A 115 -3.29 0.45 -5.35
C ASN A 115 -2.81 -0.91 -5.86
N VAL A 116 -2.08 -0.96 -6.99
CA VAL A 116 -1.45 -2.18 -7.51
C VAL A 116 -0.44 -2.78 -6.52
N TYR A 117 0.50 -2.00 -5.95
CA TYR A 117 1.46 -2.59 -5.00
C TYR A 117 0.87 -2.86 -3.61
N VAL A 118 -0.10 -2.07 -3.14
CA VAL A 118 -0.71 -2.20 -1.80
C VAL A 118 -1.76 -3.31 -1.74
N GLN A 119 -2.59 -3.43 -2.78
CA GLN A 119 -3.77 -4.32 -2.79
C GLN A 119 -3.65 -5.46 -3.82
N GLY A 120 -2.78 -5.31 -4.82
CA GLY A 120 -2.66 -6.28 -5.91
C GLY A 120 -1.89 -7.55 -5.57
N TYR A 121 -1.14 -7.58 -4.47
CA TYR A 121 -0.24 -8.67 -4.13
C TYR A 121 -0.32 -9.07 -2.65
N VAL A 122 -0.27 -10.38 -2.37
CA VAL A 122 -0.15 -10.94 -1.03
C VAL A 122 1.16 -11.72 -0.92
N GLY A 123 2.00 -11.33 0.04
CA GLY A 123 3.33 -11.91 0.25
C GLY A 123 4.40 -10.82 0.34
N TRP A 124 5.68 -11.23 0.20
CA TRP A 124 6.83 -10.31 0.21
C TRP A 124 7.82 -10.71 -0.88
N LYS A 125 8.32 -9.72 -1.64
CA LYS A 125 9.27 -9.88 -2.75
C LYS A 125 8.85 -11.02 -3.71
N ASP A 126 9.76 -11.90 -4.08
CA ASP A 126 9.61 -12.90 -5.16
C ASP A 126 8.62 -14.04 -4.85
N ARG A 127 7.95 -13.99 -3.68
CA ARG A 127 6.89 -14.93 -3.27
C ARG A 127 5.51 -14.27 -3.20
N ALA A 128 5.38 -13.06 -3.74
CA ALA A 128 4.11 -12.35 -3.80
C ALA A 128 3.16 -12.99 -4.84
N ALA A 129 2.02 -13.49 -4.37
CA ALA A 129 0.94 -13.99 -5.23
C ALA A 129 -0.01 -12.83 -5.61
N PRO A 130 -0.56 -12.81 -6.84
CA PRO A 130 -1.57 -11.84 -7.23
C PRO A 130 -2.85 -12.03 -6.41
N THR A 131 -3.52 -10.93 -6.06
CA THR A 131 -4.86 -10.96 -5.45
C THR A 131 -5.94 -11.01 -6.51
N GLU A 132 -7.16 -11.38 -6.11
CA GLU A 132 -8.33 -11.31 -6.99
C GLU A 132 -8.55 -9.89 -7.54
N PHE A 133 -8.28 -8.85 -6.74
CA PHE A 133 -8.28 -7.46 -7.21
C PHE A 133 -7.34 -7.24 -8.40
N LEU A 134 -6.10 -7.75 -8.34
CA LEU A 134 -5.15 -7.61 -9.46
C LEU A 134 -5.55 -8.45 -10.67
N ILE A 135 -6.07 -9.65 -10.45
CA ILE A 135 -6.54 -10.55 -11.51
C ILE A 135 -7.70 -9.89 -12.28
N LEU A 136 -8.71 -9.37 -11.57
CA LEU A 136 -9.84 -8.66 -12.15
C LEU A 136 -9.40 -7.36 -12.84
N LEU A 137 -8.52 -6.57 -12.23
CA LEU A 137 -8.01 -5.33 -12.82
C LEU A 137 -7.20 -5.59 -14.11
N GLY A 138 -6.37 -6.63 -14.13
CA GLY A 138 -5.63 -7.05 -15.33
C GLY A 138 -6.55 -7.57 -16.44
N ARG A 139 -7.58 -8.36 -16.08
CA ARG A 139 -8.62 -8.80 -17.03
C ARG A 139 -9.41 -7.63 -17.59
N TYR A 140 -9.77 -6.64 -16.77
CA TYR A 140 -10.42 -5.40 -17.21
C TYR A 140 -9.57 -4.62 -18.22
N VAL A 141 -8.28 -4.41 -17.93
CA VAL A 141 -7.36 -3.71 -18.85
C VAL A 141 -7.22 -4.44 -20.20
N ASN A 142 -7.28 -5.78 -20.21
CA ASN A 142 -7.32 -6.55 -21.46
C ASN A 142 -8.67 -6.38 -22.19
N GLN A 143 -9.78 -6.43 -21.47
CA GLN A 143 -11.12 -6.24 -22.04
C GLN A 143 -11.29 -4.84 -22.65
N THR A 144 -10.75 -3.79 -22.04
CA THR A 144 -10.81 -2.44 -22.63
C THR A 144 -9.96 -2.28 -23.88
N LYS A 145 -8.90 -3.06 -24.06
CA LYS A 145 -8.16 -3.11 -25.34
C LYS A 145 -9.01 -3.72 -26.46
N GLU A 146 -9.66 -4.86 -26.20
CA GLU A 146 -10.59 -5.46 -27.17
C GLU A 146 -11.75 -4.51 -27.53
N LEU A 147 -12.26 -3.75 -26.55
CA LEU A 147 -13.30 -2.73 -26.79
C LEU A 147 -12.78 -1.50 -27.56
N ALA A 148 -11.52 -1.08 -27.35
CA ALA A 148 -10.89 -0.01 -28.14
C ALA A 148 -10.62 -0.43 -29.58
N GLU A 149 -10.18 -1.67 -29.81
CA GLU A 149 -10.05 -2.24 -31.16
C GLU A 149 -11.41 -2.24 -31.89
N LEU A 150 -12.51 -2.54 -31.19
CA LEU A 150 -13.86 -2.48 -31.75
C LEU A 150 -14.35 -1.04 -32.01
N ALA A 151 -13.99 -0.08 -31.16
CA ALA A 151 -14.32 1.34 -31.36
C ALA A 151 -13.52 1.98 -32.50
N GLY A 152 -12.33 1.45 -32.78
CA GLY A 152 -11.41 1.94 -33.80
C GLY A 152 -11.02 3.41 -33.60
N SER A 153 -10.58 4.06 -34.68
CA SER A 153 -10.18 5.48 -34.66
C SER A 153 -11.32 6.47 -34.37
N SER A 154 -12.58 6.00 -34.32
CA SER A 154 -13.74 6.84 -33.99
C SER A 154 -13.86 7.12 -32.48
N GLY A 155 -13.28 6.25 -31.64
CA GLY A 155 -13.49 6.29 -30.19
C GLY A 155 -14.94 6.01 -29.76
N ASN A 156 -15.78 5.46 -30.65
CA ASN A 156 -17.17 5.09 -30.40
C ASN A 156 -17.41 3.62 -30.80
N ILE A 157 -18.04 2.85 -29.92
CA ILE A 157 -18.62 1.56 -30.27
C ILE A 157 -19.99 1.82 -30.86
N HIS A 158 -20.12 1.70 -32.18
CA HIS A 158 -21.35 1.88 -32.92
C HIS A 158 -21.86 0.52 -33.44
N LEU A 159 -23.14 0.23 -33.22
CA LEU A 159 -23.86 -0.89 -33.84
C LEU A 159 -25.06 -0.34 -34.61
N ALA A 160 -25.01 -0.43 -35.94
CA ALA A 160 -26.11 0.00 -36.80
C ALA A 160 -27.31 -0.96 -36.72
N ARG A 161 -27.06 -2.26 -36.56
CA ARG A 161 -28.08 -3.32 -36.54
C ARG A 161 -27.77 -4.37 -35.48
N CYS A 162 -28.78 -5.14 -35.10
CA CYS A 162 -28.65 -6.17 -34.08
C CYS A 162 -27.72 -7.33 -34.50
N GLU A 163 -27.67 -7.67 -35.80
CA GLU A 163 -26.80 -8.73 -36.33
C GLU A 163 -25.31 -8.40 -36.12
N ASP A 164 -24.96 -7.11 -36.11
CA ASP A 164 -23.60 -6.62 -35.96
C ASP A 164 -23.12 -6.68 -34.48
N ALA A 165 -23.99 -7.04 -33.52
CA ALA A 165 -23.70 -7.03 -32.09
C ALA A 165 -22.84 -8.21 -31.60
N ALA A 166 -22.72 -9.30 -32.37
CA ALA A 166 -22.06 -10.53 -31.92
C ALA A 166 -20.59 -10.35 -31.45
N PRO A 167 -19.73 -9.53 -32.10
CA PRO A 167 -18.38 -9.25 -31.61
C PRO A 167 -18.38 -8.52 -30.26
N LEU A 168 -19.23 -7.49 -30.09
CA LEU A 168 -19.35 -6.74 -28.83
C LEU A 168 -19.78 -7.68 -27.70
N LEU A 169 -20.88 -8.42 -27.89
CA LEU A 169 -21.43 -9.30 -26.87
C LEU A 169 -20.39 -10.34 -26.40
N ARG A 170 -19.61 -10.90 -27.33
CA ARG A 170 -18.49 -11.79 -26.98
C ARG A 170 -17.43 -11.11 -26.11
N ILE A 171 -17.03 -9.87 -26.43
CA ILE A 171 -16.05 -9.13 -25.62
C ILE A 171 -16.60 -8.87 -24.21
N LEU A 172 -17.88 -8.51 -24.11
CA LEU A 172 -18.59 -8.25 -22.86
C LEU A 172 -18.94 -9.53 -22.05
N GLY A 173 -18.79 -10.73 -22.62
CA GLY A 173 -19.13 -11.98 -21.95
C GLY A 173 -20.62 -12.37 -21.99
N TYR A 174 -21.39 -11.77 -22.90
CA TYR A 174 -22.81 -12.04 -23.08
C TYR A 174 -23.10 -12.71 -24.43
N ARG A 175 -24.31 -13.26 -24.56
CA ARG A 175 -24.91 -13.64 -25.84
C ARG A 175 -26.40 -13.37 -25.80
N MET A 176 -27.02 -13.20 -26.96
CA MET A 176 -28.48 -13.19 -27.05
C MET A 176 -29.03 -14.59 -26.78
N ARG A 177 -30.16 -14.68 -26.08
CA ARG A 177 -30.92 -15.93 -25.91
C ARG A 177 -31.75 -16.24 -27.17
N GLN A 178 -32.37 -15.22 -27.74
CA GLN A 178 -33.15 -15.23 -28.97
C GLN A 178 -32.36 -14.65 -30.16
N GLN A 179 -32.91 -14.68 -31.37
CA GLN A 179 -32.30 -14.01 -32.53
C GLN A 179 -32.86 -12.59 -32.68
N CYS A 180 -32.18 -11.75 -33.47
CA CYS A 180 -32.54 -10.34 -33.69
C CYS A 180 -33.95 -10.09 -34.27
N ALA A 181 -34.58 -11.12 -34.83
CA ALA A 181 -35.95 -11.06 -35.35
C ALA A 181 -37.04 -11.24 -34.27
N ASP A 182 -36.69 -11.68 -33.06
CA ASP A 182 -37.63 -11.93 -31.97
C ASP A 182 -37.85 -10.68 -31.12
N LYS A 183 -39.11 -10.36 -30.78
CA LYS A 183 -39.43 -9.17 -29.95
C LYS A 183 -38.94 -9.26 -28.50
N ASP A 184 -38.52 -10.45 -28.06
CA ASP A 184 -38.09 -10.74 -26.70
C ASP A 184 -36.56 -10.95 -26.60
N VAL A 185 -35.75 -10.22 -27.39
CA VAL A 185 -34.29 -10.26 -27.23
C VAL A 185 -33.91 -9.96 -25.78
N THR A 186 -33.25 -10.93 -25.16
CA THR A 186 -32.68 -10.84 -23.82
C THR A 186 -31.22 -11.27 -23.84
N LEU A 187 -30.38 -10.57 -23.08
CA LEU A 187 -28.98 -10.93 -22.92
C LEU A 187 -28.82 -11.96 -21.79
N ILE A 188 -28.02 -12.99 -22.04
CA ILE A 188 -27.64 -13.99 -21.05
C ILE A 188 -26.13 -14.13 -20.99
N THR A 189 -25.60 -14.35 -19.79
CA THR A 189 -24.17 -14.57 -19.56
C THR A 189 -23.67 -15.77 -20.36
N ALA A 190 -22.61 -15.55 -21.14
CA ALA A 190 -21.88 -16.57 -21.89
C ALA A 190 -20.52 -16.87 -21.25
N ASP A 191 -19.84 -15.83 -20.74
CA ASP A 191 -18.60 -15.87 -19.99
C ASP A 191 -18.81 -15.08 -18.69
N PRO A 192 -18.90 -15.77 -17.53
CA PRO A 192 -19.12 -15.10 -16.24
C PRO A 192 -18.00 -14.13 -15.84
N GLU A 193 -16.75 -14.37 -16.22
CA GLU A 193 -15.62 -13.52 -15.85
C GLU A 193 -15.68 -12.20 -16.63
N ARG A 194 -15.92 -12.27 -17.93
CA ARG A 194 -16.12 -11.07 -18.78
C ARG A 194 -17.40 -10.30 -18.44
N ALA A 195 -18.49 -11.01 -18.13
CA ALA A 195 -19.76 -10.40 -17.76
C ALA A 195 -19.69 -9.66 -16.42
N PHE A 196 -18.97 -10.21 -15.45
CA PHE A 196 -18.69 -9.54 -14.18
C PHE A 196 -17.97 -8.20 -14.40
N LEU A 197 -16.88 -8.21 -15.17
CA LEU A 197 -16.11 -6.99 -15.47
C LEU A 197 -16.92 -5.94 -16.23
N THR A 198 -17.77 -6.37 -17.17
CA THR A 198 -18.69 -5.48 -17.90
C THR A 198 -19.66 -4.75 -16.97
N MET A 199 -20.25 -5.49 -16.02
CA MET A 199 -21.18 -4.93 -15.05
C MET A 199 -20.46 -3.99 -14.07
N ASP A 200 -19.30 -4.43 -13.55
CA ASP A 200 -18.55 -3.67 -12.55
C ASP A 200 -17.79 -2.47 -13.13
N SER A 201 -17.43 -2.45 -14.41
CA SER A 201 -16.90 -1.26 -15.08
C SER A 201 -17.98 -0.20 -15.35
N GLY A 202 -19.26 -0.55 -15.21
CA GLY A 202 -20.40 0.32 -15.49
C GLY A 202 -20.69 0.49 -16.98
N PHE A 203 -20.46 -0.54 -17.80
CA PHE A 203 -20.87 -0.54 -19.20
C PHE A 203 -22.42 -0.48 -19.30
N PRO A 204 -23.02 0.28 -20.24
CA PRO A 204 -24.47 0.49 -20.31
C PRO A 204 -25.23 -0.71 -20.93
N LEU A 205 -25.16 -1.87 -20.27
CA LEU A 205 -25.82 -3.11 -20.71
C LEU A 205 -27.33 -2.97 -20.93
N HIS A 206 -28.03 -2.21 -20.06
CA HIS A 206 -29.46 -1.96 -20.22
C HIS A 206 -29.75 -1.26 -21.55
N THR A 207 -29.00 -0.19 -21.87
CA THR A 207 -29.16 0.56 -23.12
C THR A 207 -28.81 -0.30 -24.33
N LEU A 208 -27.78 -1.15 -24.24
CA LEU A 208 -27.46 -2.12 -25.29
C LEU A 208 -28.62 -3.10 -25.52
N GLU A 209 -29.13 -3.75 -24.48
CA GLU A 209 -30.27 -4.67 -24.60
C GLU A 209 -31.53 -3.98 -25.14
N GLU A 210 -31.80 -2.74 -24.70
CA GLU A 210 -32.93 -1.94 -25.17
C GLU A 210 -32.78 -1.49 -26.63
N SER A 211 -31.57 -1.21 -27.12
CA SER A 211 -31.33 -0.98 -28.55
C SER A 211 -31.55 -2.25 -29.37
N LEU A 212 -30.94 -3.37 -28.95
CA LEU A 212 -31.06 -4.67 -29.64
C LEU A 212 -32.52 -5.15 -29.74
N ARG A 213 -33.29 -5.06 -28.64
CA ARG A 213 -34.70 -5.50 -28.60
C ARG A 213 -35.61 -4.69 -29.53
N HIS A 214 -35.30 -3.43 -29.77
CA HIS A 214 -36.09 -2.55 -30.63
C HIS A 214 -35.51 -2.39 -32.04
N GLY A 215 -34.43 -3.10 -32.39
CA GLY A 215 -33.73 -2.94 -33.66
C GLY A 215 -33.20 -1.51 -33.89
N ARG A 216 -32.89 -0.78 -32.81
CA ARG A 216 -32.32 0.57 -32.87
C ARG A 216 -30.80 0.52 -32.87
N GLU A 217 -30.20 1.56 -33.43
CA GLU A 217 -28.76 1.79 -33.33
C GLU A 217 -28.32 1.87 -31.85
N PHE A 218 -27.07 1.48 -31.59
CA PHE A 218 -26.43 1.62 -30.28
C PHE A 218 -25.09 2.34 -30.46
N ASP A 219 -24.98 3.49 -29.80
CA ASP A 219 -23.76 4.31 -29.77
C ASP A 219 -23.25 4.46 -28.35
N TYR A 220 -22.00 4.03 -28.13
CA TYR A 220 -21.33 4.20 -26.85
C TYR A 220 -19.93 4.78 -27.03
N ARG A 221 -19.73 5.97 -26.46
CA ARG A 221 -18.42 6.65 -26.48
C ARG A 221 -17.42 5.87 -25.62
N PHE A 222 -16.36 5.40 -26.26
CA PHE A 222 -15.27 4.64 -25.67
C PHE A 222 -13.94 5.39 -25.90
N PRO A 223 -13.77 6.59 -25.30
CA PRO A 223 -12.65 7.45 -25.59
C PRO A 223 -11.37 6.88 -24.97
N GLU A 224 -10.22 7.14 -25.59
CA GLU A 224 -8.94 6.97 -24.92
C GLU A 224 -8.63 8.19 -24.05
N THR A 225 -8.01 7.97 -22.89
CA THR A 225 -7.62 9.06 -21.97
C THR A 225 -6.11 9.09 -21.81
N GLN A 226 -5.50 10.27 -21.93
CA GLN A 226 -4.07 10.46 -21.69
C GLN A 226 -3.81 10.75 -20.21
N LEU A 227 -2.91 9.98 -19.59
CA LEU A 227 -2.41 10.22 -18.25
C LEU A 227 -0.95 10.71 -18.29
N PRO A 228 -0.57 11.74 -17.53
CA PRO A 228 0.83 12.18 -17.45
C PRO A 228 1.70 11.12 -16.73
N VAL A 229 2.92 10.95 -17.23
CA VAL A 229 3.89 9.93 -16.80
C VAL A 229 5.13 10.60 -16.21
N LEU A 230 5.59 10.11 -15.06
CA LEU A 230 6.90 10.49 -14.54
C LEU A 230 8.02 9.99 -15.47
N PHE A 231 8.84 10.93 -15.94
CA PHE A 231 9.90 10.74 -16.93
C PHE A 231 9.36 10.38 -18.33
N SER A 232 9.34 9.09 -18.69
CA SER A 232 8.73 8.61 -19.93
C SER A 232 8.41 7.12 -19.80
N GLU A 233 7.40 6.65 -20.53
CA GLU A 233 7.07 5.23 -20.59
C GLU A 233 8.27 4.37 -21.01
N LYS A 234 9.08 4.85 -21.97
CA LYS A 234 10.30 4.17 -22.40
C LYS A 234 11.28 3.96 -21.25
N ALA A 235 11.54 4.97 -20.42
CA ALA A 235 12.47 4.86 -19.30
C ALA A 235 12.05 3.76 -18.30
N TRP A 236 10.74 3.59 -18.04
CA TRP A 236 10.23 2.52 -17.20
C TRP A 236 10.36 1.13 -17.84
N LYS A 237 10.15 1.01 -19.16
CA LYS A 237 10.33 -0.25 -19.89
C LYS A 237 11.79 -0.69 -19.95
N ASP A 238 12.69 0.24 -20.24
CA ASP A 238 14.13 0.00 -20.29
C ASP A 238 14.65 -0.47 -18.91
N ALA A 239 14.18 0.14 -17.81
CA ALA A 239 14.61 -0.16 -16.44
C ALA A 239 14.18 -1.54 -15.88
N ILE A 240 13.23 -2.22 -16.52
CA ILE A 240 12.69 -3.52 -16.09
C ILE A 240 13.29 -4.68 -16.92
N HIS A 241 14.06 -4.37 -17.97
CA HIS A 241 14.60 -5.35 -18.91
C HIS A 241 13.52 -6.30 -19.46
N ILE A 242 12.41 -5.73 -19.95
CA ILE A 242 11.30 -6.50 -20.53
C ILE A 242 11.85 -7.47 -21.59
N ASN A 243 11.73 -8.77 -21.30
CA ASN A 243 12.25 -9.81 -22.16
C ASN A 243 11.63 -9.68 -23.57
N LYS A 244 12.44 -9.84 -24.63
CA LYS A 244 12.05 -9.63 -26.05
C LYS A 244 10.83 -10.44 -26.52
N ARG A 245 10.33 -11.39 -25.70
CA ARG A 245 9.07 -12.13 -25.89
C ARG A 245 7.80 -11.38 -25.43
N GLN A 246 7.91 -10.23 -24.74
CA GLN A 246 6.77 -9.40 -24.32
C GLN A 246 6.86 -7.93 -24.83
N PRO A 247 7.09 -7.69 -26.14
CA PRO A 247 7.44 -6.35 -26.66
C PRO A 247 6.28 -5.33 -26.70
N LYS A 248 5.07 -5.69 -26.25
CA LYS A 248 3.84 -4.88 -26.41
C LYS A 248 3.21 -4.38 -25.09
N LEU A 249 3.85 -4.60 -23.94
CA LEU A 249 3.30 -4.08 -22.68
C LEU A 249 3.29 -2.55 -22.71
N ASP A 250 2.15 -1.96 -22.35
CA ASP A 250 2.08 -0.54 -21.97
C ASP A 250 2.50 -0.36 -20.49
N LEU A 251 2.61 0.89 -20.04
CA LEU A 251 2.99 1.21 -18.65
C LEU A 251 1.99 0.73 -17.59
N VAL A 252 0.71 0.60 -17.94
CA VAL A 252 -0.36 0.13 -17.04
C VAL A 252 -0.18 -1.37 -16.79
N GLU A 253 -0.03 -2.15 -17.85
CA GLU A 253 0.32 -3.57 -17.77
C GLU A 253 1.67 -3.81 -17.08
N LEU A 254 2.64 -2.92 -17.30
CA LEU A 254 3.95 -3.00 -16.67
C LEU A 254 3.84 -2.92 -15.15
N PHE A 255 3.09 -1.94 -14.62
CA PHE A 255 2.86 -1.85 -13.18
C PHE A 255 2.05 -3.04 -12.64
N LEU A 256 1.02 -3.51 -13.37
CA LEU A 256 0.25 -4.70 -12.99
C LEU A 256 1.11 -5.96 -12.82
N ARG A 257 2.21 -6.08 -13.57
CA ARG A 257 3.12 -7.24 -13.53
C ARG A 257 4.35 -7.06 -12.63
N HIS A 258 4.75 -5.82 -12.34
CA HIS A 258 6.00 -5.50 -11.65
C HIS A 258 5.74 -4.63 -10.40
N PRO A 259 5.45 -5.23 -9.22
CA PRO A 259 5.07 -4.48 -8.02
C PRO A 259 6.18 -3.56 -7.50
N ALA A 260 7.45 -3.90 -7.69
CA ALA A 260 8.58 -3.02 -7.34
C ALA A 260 8.60 -1.74 -8.20
N ALA A 261 8.25 -1.83 -9.48
CA ALA A 261 8.16 -0.67 -10.36
C ALA A 261 6.94 0.20 -10.01
N ALA A 262 5.78 -0.41 -9.75
CA ALA A 262 4.59 0.29 -9.27
C ALA A 262 4.85 1.03 -7.93
N ARG A 263 5.55 0.37 -7.01
CA ARG A 263 5.96 0.97 -5.72
C ARG A 263 6.98 2.08 -5.90
N LEU A 264 7.98 1.93 -6.78
CA LEU A 264 8.95 2.98 -7.08
C LEU A 264 8.27 4.20 -7.73
N TYR A 265 7.31 3.99 -8.64
CA TYR A 265 6.54 5.07 -9.25
C TYR A 265 5.79 5.90 -8.19
N TRP A 266 5.11 5.22 -7.27
CA TRP A 266 4.41 5.87 -6.13
C TRP A 266 5.36 6.55 -5.13
N ALA A 267 6.57 6.04 -4.94
CA ALA A 267 7.57 6.70 -4.13
C ALA A 267 8.02 8.02 -4.78
N LEU A 268 8.46 7.95 -6.05
CA LEU A 268 8.96 9.10 -6.81
C LEU A 268 7.87 10.14 -7.12
N SER A 269 6.59 9.76 -7.21
CA SER A 269 5.48 10.72 -7.36
C SER A 269 5.29 11.60 -6.12
N ARG A 270 5.78 11.18 -4.96
CA ARG A 270 5.74 11.94 -3.70
C ARG A 270 7.07 12.60 -3.34
N THR A 271 8.16 12.24 -4.02
CA THR A 271 9.43 12.97 -3.97
C THR A 271 9.29 14.30 -4.73
N ASP A 272 9.90 15.36 -4.21
CA ASP A 272 9.91 16.66 -4.88
C ASP A 272 10.66 16.61 -6.21
N ALA A 273 10.35 17.54 -7.11
CA ALA A 273 10.81 17.47 -8.50
C ALA A 273 12.34 17.49 -8.65
N GLU A 274 13.04 18.38 -7.94
CA GLU A 274 14.51 18.48 -8.02
C GLU A 274 15.18 17.18 -7.54
N THR A 275 14.78 16.67 -6.37
CA THR A 275 15.30 15.41 -5.84
C THR A 275 15.01 14.24 -6.77
N ARG A 276 13.77 14.13 -7.27
CA ARG A 276 13.38 13.06 -8.21
C ARG A 276 14.20 13.09 -9.50
N ASP A 277 14.35 14.27 -10.09
CA ASP A 277 15.04 14.44 -11.37
C ASP A 277 16.54 14.13 -11.21
N VAL A 278 17.18 14.56 -10.11
CA VAL A 278 18.58 14.20 -9.79
C VAL A 278 18.74 12.71 -9.53
N LEU A 279 17.85 12.07 -8.78
CA LEU A 279 17.90 10.63 -8.53
C LEU A 279 17.79 9.84 -9.84
N GLN A 280 16.87 10.21 -10.73
CA GLN A 280 16.80 9.55 -12.05
C GLN A 280 18.05 9.81 -12.90
N GLN A 281 18.58 11.04 -12.93
CA GLN A 281 19.76 11.36 -13.74
C GLN A 281 21.04 10.69 -13.23
N LYS A 282 21.24 10.62 -11.92
CA LYS A 282 22.48 10.13 -11.28
C LYS A 282 22.46 8.63 -10.98
N VAL A 283 21.30 8.08 -10.66
CA VAL A 283 21.15 6.68 -10.23
C VAL A 283 20.51 5.82 -11.30
N GLY A 284 19.40 6.28 -11.88
CA GLY A 284 18.60 5.53 -12.83
C GLY A 284 17.56 4.61 -12.16
N LEU A 285 16.35 4.55 -12.73
CA LEU A 285 15.23 3.74 -12.25
C LEU A 285 15.60 2.28 -11.91
N GLU A 286 16.40 1.63 -12.76
CA GLU A 286 16.85 0.24 -12.56
C GLU A 286 17.56 0.06 -11.21
N ARG A 287 18.51 0.94 -10.89
CA ARG A 287 19.29 0.87 -9.64
C ARG A 287 18.50 1.34 -8.43
N LEU A 288 17.45 2.14 -8.61
CA LEU A 288 16.52 2.54 -7.54
C LEU A 288 15.48 1.45 -7.22
N MET A 289 15.16 0.57 -8.17
CA MET A 289 14.07 -0.41 -8.05
C MET A 289 14.20 -1.39 -6.87
N PRO A 290 15.40 -1.92 -6.50
CA PRO A 290 15.56 -2.73 -5.30
C PRO A 290 15.22 -2.00 -3.99
N TYR A 291 15.28 -0.66 -4.00
CA TYR A 291 15.03 0.23 -2.85
C TYR A 291 13.67 0.92 -2.93
N SER A 292 12.76 0.42 -3.77
CA SER A 292 11.41 0.98 -3.93
C SER A 292 10.64 1.04 -2.61
N ALA A 293 10.92 0.11 -1.69
CA ALA A 293 10.27 0.02 -0.39
C ALA A 293 10.78 1.09 0.59
N GLU A 294 12.09 1.27 0.64
CA GLU A 294 12.78 2.26 1.47
C GLU A 294 12.48 3.68 0.98
N LEU A 295 12.40 3.90 -0.34
CA LEU A 295 11.97 5.18 -0.91
C LEU A 295 10.49 5.49 -0.62
N ASP A 296 9.60 4.50 -0.71
CA ASP A 296 8.18 4.65 -0.38
C ASP A 296 7.98 5.07 1.09
N TYR A 297 8.70 4.45 2.03
CA TYR A 297 8.62 4.86 3.43
C TYR A 297 9.40 6.14 3.73
N TYR A 298 10.67 6.26 3.36
CA TYR A 298 11.59 7.26 3.92
C TYR A 298 12.00 8.35 2.90
N GLY A 299 11.81 8.11 1.60
CA GLY A 299 12.26 8.99 0.52
C GLY A 299 11.65 10.39 0.52
N THR A 300 10.49 10.61 1.17
CA THR A 300 9.85 11.94 1.29
C THR A 300 10.58 12.93 2.17
N GLN A 301 11.59 12.51 2.96
CA GLN A 301 12.42 13.43 3.75
C GLN A 301 13.82 13.61 3.15
N ILE A 302 14.17 12.83 2.14
CA ILE A 302 15.43 12.98 1.41
C ILE A 302 15.22 14.14 0.41
N MET A 303 15.96 15.22 0.58
CA MET A 303 15.94 16.37 -0.34
C MET A 303 17.33 16.59 -0.93
N ILE A 304 17.42 16.87 -2.23
CA ILE A 304 18.66 17.26 -2.90
C ILE A 304 18.52 18.71 -3.35
N ARG A 305 19.44 19.58 -2.90
CA ARG A 305 19.46 21.01 -3.26
C ARG A 305 20.86 21.42 -3.65
N SER A 306 20.99 22.24 -4.69
CA SER A 306 22.29 22.78 -5.14
C SER A 306 23.34 21.68 -5.42
N GLY A 307 22.89 20.51 -5.88
CA GLY A 307 23.75 19.37 -6.18
C GLY A 307 24.17 18.50 -4.99
N ALA A 308 23.68 18.76 -3.77
CA ALA A 308 23.98 17.96 -2.58
C ALA A 308 22.72 17.49 -1.83
N ALA A 309 22.79 16.31 -1.22
CA ALA A 309 21.77 15.86 -0.27
C ALA A 309 21.76 16.80 0.95
N GLN A 310 20.57 17.28 1.31
CA GLN A 310 20.34 17.93 2.60
C GLN A 310 20.46 16.89 3.71
N LEU A 311 20.90 17.34 4.89
CA LEU A 311 21.21 16.48 6.03
C LEU A 311 20.57 17.04 7.30
N PRO A 312 20.12 16.17 8.23
CA PRO A 312 19.80 16.58 9.58
C PRO A 312 21.03 17.24 10.23
N GLY A 313 20.87 18.48 10.70
CA GLY A 313 21.94 19.33 11.25
C GLY A 313 22.72 20.15 10.22
N GLY A 314 22.45 19.97 8.92
CA GLY A 314 23.12 20.71 7.85
C GLY A 314 24.63 20.44 7.77
N SER A 315 25.38 21.46 7.35
CA SER A 315 26.79 21.34 6.98
C SER A 315 27.73 20.90 8.11
N SER A 316 27.41 21.18 9.37
CA SER A 316 28.22 20.72 10.52
C SER A 316 28.14 19.20 10.72
N ALA A 317 27.07 18.57 10.23
CA ALA A 317 26.84 17.13 10.29
C ALA A 317 27.46 16.37 9.09
N GLU A 318 27.98 17.07 8.07
CA GLU A 318 28.45 16.46 6.81
C GLU A 318 29.47 15.33 7.03
N GLY A 319 30.46 15.54 7.91
CA GLY A 319 31.47 14.52 8.21
C GLY A 319 30.87 13.29 8.87
N GLY A 320 30.04 13.47 9.90
CA GLY A 320 29.39 12.38 10.64
C GLY A 320 28.44 11.56 9.75
N TRP A 321 27.65 12.21 8.91
CA TRP A 321 26.80 11.52 7.93
C TRP A 321 27.61 10.84 6.83
N SER A 322 28.72 11.43 6.37
CA SER A 322 29.59 10.81 5.37
C SER A 322 30.23 9.52 5.89
N ASP A 323 30.73 9.53 7.12
CA ASP A 323 31.26 8.35 7.81
C ASP A 323 30.18 7.30 8.07
N LEU A 324 28.95 7.72 8.39
CA LEU A 324 27.85 6.83 8.72
C LEU A 324 27.24 6.18 7.46
N VAL A 325 27.09 6.92 6.36
CA VAL A 325 26.58 6.40 5.07
C VAL A 325 27.67 5.65 4.30
N GLY A 326 28.92 6.15 4.31
CA GLY A 326 30.01 5.68 3.47
C GLY A 326 30.06 6.36 2.08
N ALA A 327 29.52 7.57 1.97
CA ALA A 327 29.56 8.45 0.79
C ALA A 327 29.36 9.90 1.20
N SER A 328 29.86 10.85 0.41
CA SER A 328 29.65 12.29 0.64
C SER A 328 28.24 12.71 0.17
N PRO A 329 27.52 13.60 0.90
CA PRO A 329 26.26 14.16 0.43
C PRO A 329 26.40 14.97 -0.87
N ARG A 330 27.63 15.36 -1.25
CA ARG A 330 27.95 16.06 -2.51
C ARG A 330 27.97 15.13 -3.74
N ASP A 331 27.93 13.81 -3.53
CA ASP A 331 27.46 12.85 -4.52
C ASP A 331 26.09 12.30 -4.08
N PRO A 332 24.99 13.03 -4.35
CA PRO A 332 23.68 12.64 -3.88
C PRO A 332 23.20 11.30 -4.46
N GLY A 333 23.74 10.85 -5.60
CA GLY A 333 23.36 9.57 -6.20
C GLY A 333 23.88 8.38 -5.40
N ASP A 334 25.18 8.37 -5.12
CA ASP A 334 25.81 7.32 -4.30
C ASP A 334 25.41 7.44 -2.81
N PHE A 335 25.28 8.67 -2.29
CA PHE A 335 24.81 8.92 -0.92
C PHE A 335 23.41 8.33 -0.68
N VAL A 336 22.42 8.66 -1.51
CA VAL A 336 21.04 8.19 -1.30
C VAL A 336 20.95 6.67 -1.48
N LEU A 337 21.63 6.09 -2.48
CA LEU A 337 21.68 4.63 -2.62
C LEU A 337 22.24 3.94 -1.37
N LYS A 338 23.37 4.42 -0.84
CA LYS A 338 23.98 3.83 0.36
C LYS A 338 23.13 4.07 1.60
N LEU A 339 22.49 5.23 1.74
CA LEU A 339 21.56 5.53 2.83
C LEU A 339 20.38 4.54 2.88
N LEU A 340 19.80 4.22 1.71
CA LEU A 340 18.71 3.26 1.56
C LEU A 340 19.18 1.81 1.76
N ALA A 341 20.38 1.47 1.25
CA ALA A 341 20.93 0.12 1.35
C ALA A 341 21.45 -0.24 2.75
N LYS A 342 22.00 0.72 3.49
CA LYS A 342 22.74 0.46 4.73
C LYS A 342 21.83 -0.18 5.78
N ASP A 343 22.30 -1.31 6.30
CA ASP A 343 21.59 -2.10 7.30
C ASP A 343 20.13 -2.36 6.88
N LYS A 344 19.88 -2.72 5.62
CA LYS A 344 18.54 -3.05 5.10
C LYS A 344 17.51 -1.93 5.33
N GLY A 345 17.91 -0.69 5.08
CA GLY A 345 17.07 0.50 5.22
C GLY A 345 17.00 1.10 6.63
N TRP A 346 17.65 0.50 7.65
CA TRP A 346 17.61 1.04 9.00
C TRP A 346 18.29 2.41 9.14
N LEU A 347 19.27 2.75 8.30
CA LEU A 347 19.82 4.11 8.29
C LEU A 347 18.86 5.13 7.69
N ALA A 348 18.16 4.79 6.59
CA ALA A 348 17.11 5.65 6.03
C ALA A 348 15.95 5.88 7.04
N ALA A 349 15.58 4.86 7.82
CA ALA A 349 14.60 5.00 8.90
C ALA A 349 15.06 5.96 10.02
N TYR A 350 16.35 5.90 10.39
CA TYR A 350 16.94 6.81 11.37
C TYR A 350 17.00 8.26 10.83
N PHE A 351 17.42 8.43 9.58
CA PHE A 351 17.43 9.71 8.86
C PHE A 351 16.03 10.36 8.80
N ASP A 352 14.98 9.59 8.42
CA ASP A 352 13.59 10.09 8.39
C ASP A 352 13.08 10.51 9.79
N CYS A 353 13.57 9.90 10.87
CA CYS A 353 13.23 10.35 12.24
C CYS A 353 13.91 11.69 12.58
N LEU A 354 15.16 11.90 12.15
CA LEU A 354 15.92 13.10 12.46
C LEU A 354 15.52 14.32 11.60
N GLU A 355 15.11 14.13 10.35
CA GLU A 355 14.56 15.24 9.54
C GLU A 355 13.26 15.84 10.11
N ARG A 356 12.55 15.10 10.98
CA ARG A 356 11.23 15.49 11.50
C ARG A 356 11.25 16.41 12.72
N VAL A 357 12.43 16.74 13.23
CA VAL A 357 12.63 17.63 14.39
C VAL A 357 13.26 18.95 13.97
N SER A 358 13.19 19.98 14.82
CA SER A 358 13.65 21.34 14.46
C SER A 358 15.18 21.38 14.23
N PRO A 359 15.72 22.34 13.46
CA PRO A 359 17.15 22.41 13.18
C PRO A 359 18.04 22.44 14.45
N GLU A 360 17.57 23.06 15.52
CA GLU A 360 18.24 23.13 16.82
C GLU A 360 18.29 21.75 17.51
N GLN A 361 17.19 20.99 17.41
CA GLN A 361 17.07 19.63 17.93
C GLN A 361 17.92 18.66 17.09
N GLN A 362 17.95 18.85 15.77
CA GLN A 362 18.84 18.11 14.87
C GLN A 362 20.31 18.31 15.26
N GLN A 363 20.77 19.55 15.47
CA GLN A 363 22.16 19.84 15.88
C GLN A 363 22.58 19.07 17.14
N HIS A 364 21.67 18.90 18.11
CA HIS A 364 21.96 18.09 19.29
C HIS A 364 22.10 16.60 18.96
N LEU A 365 21.22 16.04 18.14
CA LEU A 365 21.15 14.60 17.83
C LEU A 365 22.27 14.14 16.88
N VAL A 366 22.73 15.02 15.99
CA VAL A 366 23.73 14.73 14.95
C VAL A 366 25.16 15.17 15.30
N ASP A 367 25.36 15.62 16.54
CA ASP A 367 26.68 15.89 17.11
C ASP A 367 27.64 14.72 16.82
N PRO A 368 28.88 14.97 16.38
CA PRO A 368 29.83 13.91 16.02
C PRO A 368 30.07 12.87 17.13
N SER A 369 29.90 13.25 18.40
CA SER A 369 30.02 12.33 19.54
C SER A 369 28.79 11.43 19.76
N ARG A 370 27.63 11.77 19.18
CA ARG A 370 26.35 11.08 19.39
C ARG A 370 25.82 10.36 18.15
N LEU A 371 25.90 10.96 16.96
CA LEU A 371 25.27 10.45 15.73
C LEU A 371 25.52 8.95 15.47
N LYS A 372 26.79 8.54 15.51
CA LYS A 372 27.19 7.14 15.24
C LYS A 372 26.91 6.20 16.42
N PRO A 373 27.24 6.51 17.68
CA PRO A 373 26.83 5.72 18.84
C PRO A 373 25.31 5.51 18.94
N ASP A 374 24.52 6.57 18.78
CA ASP A 374 23.06 6.54 18.90
C ASP A 374 22.43 5.71 17.77
N TYR A 375 22.93 5.83 16.55
CA TYR A 375 22.54 4.95 15.45
C TYR A 375 22.84 3.48 15.76
N VAL A 376 24.02 3.16 16.29
CA VAL A 376 24.39 1.77 16.65
C VAL A 376 23.48 1.24 17.76
N ALA A 377 23.16 2.05 18.77
CA ALA A 377 22.24 1.69 19.85
C ALA A 377 20.81 1.44 19.32
N PHE A 378 20.32 2.29 18.41
CA PHE A 378 19.04 2.11 17.73
C PHE A 378 19.01 0.84 16.86
N ARG A 379 20.01 0.67 15.98
CA ARG A 379 20.14 -0.49 15.08
C ARG A 379 20.30 -1.80 15.86
N GLY A 380 20.94 -1.78 17.02
CA GLY A 380 21.11 -2.95 17.90
C GLY A 380 19.78 -3.62 18.29
N GLN A 381 18.69 -2.86 18.41
CA GLN A 381 17.35 -3.37 18.71
C GLN A 381 16.68 -4.10 17.54
N HIS A 382 17.27 -4.01 16.33
CA HIS A 382 16.58 -4.26 15.07
C HIS A 382 17.42 -5.07 14.04
N ALA A 383 18.60 -5.55 14.43
CA ALA A 383 19.65 -6.09 13.56
C ALA A 383 19.23 -7.19 12.53
N ASN A 384 18.13 -7.89 12.77
CA ASN A 384 17.68 -9.01 11.92
C ASN A 384 16.58 -8.63 10.91
N GLY A 385 15.91 -7.48 11.06
CA GLY A 385 14.77 -7.06 10.23
C GLY A 385 15.15 -6.24 8.98
N GLU A 386 14.27 -6.20 7.98
CA GLU A 386 14.28 -5.21 6.89
C GLU A 386 13.39 -4.02 7.30
N ALA A 387 13.90 -2.79 7.24
CA ALA A 387 13.20 -1.60 7.75
C ALA A 387 11.90 -1.30 6.99
N ALA A 388 11.87 -1.58 5.68
CA ALA A 388 10.74 -1.30 4.80
C ALA A 388 9.80 -2.51 4.55
N ARG A 389 9.93 -3.59 5.34
CA ARG A 389 9.15 -4.83 5.17
C ARG A 389 7.73 -4.80 5.73
N PRO A 390 7.45 -4.24 6.92
CA PRO A 390 6.07 -4.21 7.45
C PRO A 390 5.18 -3.23 6.67
N ALA A 391 3.87 -3.35 6.84
CA ALA A 391 2.90 -2.42 6.25
C ALA A 391 2.99 -0.98 6.81
N PHE A 392 3.64 -0.80 7.97
CA PHE A 392 3.81 0.49 8.64
C PHE A 392 5.30 0.84 8.74
N ARG A 393 5.59 2.16 8.78
CA ARG A 393 6.94 2.68 9.05
C ARG A 393 7.49 2.05 10.33
N LEU A 394 8.66 1.41 10.24
CA LEU A 394 9.42 1.01 11.42
C LEU A 394 10.12 2.21 12.07
N ALA A 395 10.62 1.99 13.29
CA ALA A 395 11.11 3.02 14.24
C ALA A 395 10.06 3.91 14.95
N PRO A 396 8.80 3.49 15.22
CA PRO A 396 7.82 4.38 15.87
C PRO A 396 8.25 4.81 17.28
N GLY A 397 9.02 3.99 18.00
CA GLY A 397 9.57 4.36 19.32
C GLY A 397 10.60 5.50 19.24
N LEU A 398 11.52 5.46 18.27
CA LEU A 398 12.48 6.54 18.03
C LEU A 398 11.76 7.80 17.55
N LEU A 399 10.84 7.67 16.59
CA LEU A 399 10.06 8.78 16.06
C LEU A 399 9.26 9.49 17.18
N LEU A 400 8.57 8.72 18.03
CA LEU A 400 7.88 9.26 19.20
C LEU A 400 8.85 9.89 20.20
N LEU A 401 10.01 9.28 20.45
CA LEU A 401 11.03 9.86 21.31
C LEU A 401 11.45 11.25 20.80
N VAL A 402 11.98 11.36 19.57
CA VAL A 402 12.53 12.64 19.08
C VAL A 402 11.45 13.72 18.91
N THR A 403 10.22 13.35 18.52
CA THR A 403 9.11 14.31 18.32
C THR A 403 8.32 14.65 19.59
N ARG A 404 8.48 13.92 20.70
CA ARG A 404 7.78 14.16 21.98
C ARG A 404 8.70 14.49 23.15
N LEU A 405 10.01 14.33 22.98
CA LEU A 405 11.00 14.84 23.92
C LEU A 405 10.80 16.35 24.08
N GLN A 406 10.78 16.82 25.32
CA GLN A 406 10.78 18.25 25.62
C GLN A 406 12.22 18.75 25.48
N TRP A 407 12.38 19.98 25.01
CA TRP A 407 13.67 20.57 24.72
C TRP A 407 13.78 21.92 25.43
N GLU A 408 14.94 22.16 26.00
CA GLU A 408 15.32 23.45 26.57
C GLU A 408 15.64 24.46 25.45
N PRO A 409 15.54 25.78 25.69
CA PRO A 409 15.83 26.82 24.68
C PRO A 409 17.25 26.79 24.08
N ASN A 410 18.18 26.06 24.73
CA ASN A 410 19.56 25.87 24.28
C ASN A 410 19.76 24.61 23.41
N GLY A 411 18.67 23.95 22.98
CA GLY A 411 18.72 22.73 22.17
C GLY A 411 19.11 21.47 22.94
N GLN A 412 19.21 21.50 24.27
CA GLN A 412 19.39 20.30 25.08
C GLN A 412 18.05 19.63 25.40
N PRO A 413 18.01 18.31 25.55
CA PRO A 413 16.80 17.62 25.96
C PRO A 413 16.47 17.95 27.42
N PHE A 414 15.22 18.32 27.70
CA PHE A 414 14.71 18.43 29.07
C PHE A 414 14.57 17.03 29.66
N ILE A 415 15.33 16.75 30.71
CA ILE A 415 15.36 15.47 31.41
C ILE A 415 14.74 15.65 32.80
N PRO A 416 13.51 15.14 33.05
CA PRO A 416 12.85 15.30 34.34
C PRO A 416 13.70 14.76 35.50
N GLY A 417 14.06 15.62 36.45
CA GLY A 417 14.93 15.27 37.58
C GLY A 417 16.44 15.17 37.26
N GLY A 418 16.85 15.49 36.03
CA GLY A 418 18.26 15.55 35.61
C GLY A 418 18.90 14.19 35.33
N VAL A 419 20.03 14.22 34.59
CA VAL A 419 20.73 13.02 34.09
C VAL A 419 21.13 12.05 35.21
N GLU A 420 21.61 12.55 36.34
CA GLU A 420 22.12 11.70 37.43
C GLU A 420 21.03 10.85 38.09
N LEU A 421 19.79 11.35 38.18
CA LEU A 421 18.65 10.57 38.68
C LEU A 421 18.40 9.35 37.79
N TRP A 422 18.38 9.55 36.47
CA TRP A 422 18.15 8.47 35.50
C TRP A 422 19.30 7.47 35.45
N LYS A 423 20.56 7.94 35.58
CA LYS A 423 21.72 7.06 35.74
C LYS A 423 21.57 6.16 36.98
N GLY A 424 21.12 6.71 38.11
CA GLY A 424 20.79 5.95 39.31
C GLY A 424 19.75 4.85 39.06
N ILE A 425 18.57 5.25 38.55
CA ILE A 425 17.44 4.33 38.28
C ILE A 425 17.82 3.20 37.31
N LEU A 426 18.58 3.51 36.25
CA LEU A 426 19.02 2.51 35.27
C LEU A 426 20.08 1.57 35.86
N LYS A 427 20.99 2.09 36.69
CA LYS A 427 22.00 1.28 37.38
C LYS A 427 21.35 0.30 38.35
N GLU A 428 20.45 0.76 39.22
CA GLU A 428 19.69 -0.10 40.15
C GLU A 428 18.97 -1.23 39.42
N LYS A 429 18.29 -0.95 38.30
CA LYS A 429 17.68 -1.99 37.46
C LYS A 429 18.71 -3.00 36.95
N SER A 430 19.85 -2.54 36.45
CA SER A 430 20.89 -3.43 35.92
C SER A 430 21.51 -4.34 36.99
N ASP A 431 21.68 -3.81 38.21
CA ASP A 431 22.18 -4.58 39.36
C ASP A 431 21.12 -5.57 39.88
N HIS A 432 19.83 -5.23 39.83
CA HIS A 432 18.74 -6.14 40.19
C HIS A 432 18.67 -7.39 39.27
N TYR A 433 18.86 -7.21 37.96
CA TYR A 433 18.96 -8.34 37.02
C TYR A 433 20.25 -9.17 37.18
N ARG A 434 21.36 -8.55 37.61
CA ARG A 434 22.60 -9.27 37.94
C ARG A 434 22.49 -10.10 39.23
N CYS A 435 21.85 -9.55 40.26
CA CYS A 435 21.60 -10.27 41.52
C CYS A 435 20.70 -11.51 41.32
N PHE A 436 19.76 -11.48 40.36
CA PHE A 436 18.90 -12.64 40.07
C PHE A 436 19.70 -13.86 39.56
N PHE A 437 20.78 -13.64 38.80
CA PHE A 437 21.69 -14.72 38.37
C PHE A 437 22.68 -15.15 39.45
N CYS A 438 23.07 -14.26 40.38
CA CYS A 438 23.92 -14.65 41.51
C CYS A 438 23.15 -15.49 42.55
N SER A 439 21.83 -15.32 42.65
CA SER A 439 20.99 -16.02 43.64
C SER A 439 20.78 -17.52 43.34
N GLN A 440 20.93 -17.98 42.09
CA GLN A 440 20.71 -19.40 41.75
C GLN A 440 21.93 -20.32 41.97
N ASN A 441 23.11 -19.79 42.30
CA ASN A 441 24.33 -20.58 42.50
C ASN A 441 24.73 -20.80 43.98
N SER A 442 23.88 -20.43 44.96
CA SER A 442 24.18 -20.57 46.39
C SER A 442 23.49 -21.76 47.09
N THR A 443 22.63 -22.52 46.38
CA THR A 443 21.85 -23.63 46.94
C THR A 443 22.12 -24.98 46.25
N THR A 444 23.40 -25.36 46.13
CA THR A 444 23.78 -26.77 45.90
C THR A 444 25.18 -27.07 46.43
N ASN A 445 25.32 -27.14 47.76
CA ASN A 445 26.46 -27.78 48.41
C ASN A 445 25.98 -28.79 49.47
N GLY A 446 25.18 -29.75 49.00
CA GLY A 446 24.77 -30.93 49.74
C GLY A 446 25.69 -32.10 49.41
N ARG A 447 26.41 -32.60 50.42
CA ARG A 447 27.34 -33.74 50.35
C ARG A 447 26.81 -34.93 49.52
N LEU A 448 27.67 -35.50 48.68
CA LEU A 448 27.75 -36.95 48.49
C LEU A 448 29.23 -37.38 48.52
N THR A 449 29.56 -38.24 49.48
CA THR A 449 30.87 -38.87 49.66
C THR A 449 30.95 -40.19 48.89
N ALA A 450 32.18 -40.63 48.60
CA ALA A 450 32.47 -41.82 47.82
C ALA A 450 31.98 -43.15 48.44
N ALA A 451 31.52 -44.04 47.56
CA ALA A 451 31.74 -45.49 47.58
C ALA A 451 31.54 -46.01 46.14
#